data_AF-A0A966U2A9-F1
#
_entry.id   AF-A0A966U2A9-F1
#
_cell.length_a   1.000
_cell.length_b   1.000
_cell.length_c   1.000
_cell.angle_alpha   90.00
_cell.angle_beta   90.00
_cell.angle_gamma   90.00
#
_symmetry.space_group_name_H-M   'P 1'
#
loop_
_entity.id
_entity.type
_entity.pdbx_description
1 polymer ?
#
loop_
_entity_poly.entity_id
_entity_poly.type
_entity_poly.pdbx_seq_one_letter_code
_entity_poly.pdbx_strand_id
1 'polypeptide(L)'
;MLKALRGEIYLFVGALLFAFNGIIAKIVLVDGLSAWRLTQIRTGGAFLLLFAFHFTFRRHELKTTKSELPWLIAFGIVGVALVQAFYFVAIERMYVGVALLIEFTAPIWILLFLRFVLKK
;
A
#
# COMPACT_ATOMS: atom_id res chain seq x y z
N MET A 1 19.75 -23.97 2.34
CA MET A 1 18.31 -24.05 2.02
C MET A 1 17.52 -22.82 2.44
N LEU A 2 17.48 -22.42 3.72
CA LEU A 2 16.69 -21.25 4.17
C LEU A 2 17.00 -19.90 3.47
N LYS A 3 18.25 -19.68 3.01
CA LYS A 3 18.61 -18.48 2.24
C LYS A 3 18.00 -18.42 0.83
N ALA A 4 17.78 -19.58 0.20
CA ALA A 4 17.22 -19.67 -1.15
C ALA A 4 15.71 -19.40 -1.15
N LEU A 5 15.01 -19.82 -0.09
CA LEU A 5 13.56 -19.64 0.08
C LEU A 5 13.15 -18.30 0.72
N ARG A 6 14.09 -17.38 1.01
CA ARG A 6 13.74 -16.13 1.71
C ARG A 6 12.70 -15.32 0.94
N GLY A 7 12.81 -15.26 -0.39
CA GLY A 7 11.85 -14.56 -1.24
C GLY A 7 10.45 -15.17 -1.14
N GLU A 8 10.35 -16.49 -1.22
CA GLU A 8 9.09 -17.23 -1.11
C GLU A 8 8.45 -17.05 0.28
N ILE A 9 9.26 -17.09 1.34
CA ILE A 9 8.80 -16.84 2.71
C ILE A 9 8.25 -15.42 2.85
N TYR A 10 8.97 -14.41 2.34
CA TYR A 10 8.49 -13.02 2.39
C TYR A 10 7.22 -12.82 1.58
N LEU A 11 7.10 -13.47 0.42
CA LEU A 11 5.89 -13.45 -0.40
C LEU A 11 4.71 -14.06 0.35
N PHE A 12 4.89 -15.24 0.94
CA PHE A 12 3.85 -15.93 1.69
C PHE A 12 3.40 -15.13 2.92
N VAL A 13 4.35 -14.63 3.71
CA VAL A 13 4.06 -13.79 4.88
C VAL A 13 3.36 -12.50 4.46
N GLY A 14 3.83 -11.87 3.38
CA GLY A 14 3.18 -10.67 2.83
C GLY A 14 1.74 -10.93 2.41
N ALA A 15 1.50 -12.01 1.67
CA ALA A 15 0.16 -12.42 1.25
C ALA A 15 -0.76 -12.72 2.45
N LEU A 16 -0.24 -13.41 3.46
CA LEU A 16 -0.99 -13.72 4.69
C LEU A 16 -1.37 -12.46 5.46
N LEU A 17 -0.40 -11.56 5.68
CA LEU A 17 -0.63 -10.27 6.35
C LEU A 17 -1.64 -9.40 5.58
N PHE A 18 -1.57 -9.43 4.25
CA PHE A 18 -2.50 -8.70 3.39
C PHE A 18 -3.92 -9.27 3.48
N ALA A 19 -4.09 -10.59 3.38
CA ALA A 19 -5.38 -11.25 3.52
C ALA A 19 -6.01 -10.99 4.90
N PHE A 20 -5.21 -11.08 5.96
CA PHE A 20 -5.64 -10.75 7.32
C PHE A 20 -6.06 -9.29 7.46
N ASN A 21 -5.30 -8.37 6.84
CA ASN A 21 -5.59 -6.95 6.90
C ASN A 21 -6.95 -6.59 6.27
N GLY A 22 -7.31 -7.20 5.14
CA GLY A 22 -8.59 -6.93 4.47
C GLY A 22 -9.79 -7.30 5.34
N ILE A 23 -9.70 -8.41 6.09
CA ILE A 23 -10.77 -8.86 7.00
C ILE A 23 -10.93 -7.86 8.17
N ILE A 24 -9.84 -7.50 8.84
CA ILE A 24 -9.87 -6.52 9.94
C ILE A 24 -10.42 -5.18 9.46
N ALA A 25 -9.93 -4.70 8.31
CA ALA A 25 -10.38 -3.43 7.76
C ALA A 25 -11.90 -3.45 7.51
N LYS A 26 -12.44 -4.53 6.93
CA LYS A 26 -13.88 -4.64 6.70
C LYS A 26 -14.69 -4.65 8.00
N ILE A 27 -14.23 -5.36 9.04
CA ILE A 27 -14.90 -5.38 10.34
C ILE A 27 -14.99 -3.96 10.91
N VAL A 28 -13.87 -3.23 10.91
CA VAL A 28 -13.80 -1.85 11.42
C VAL A 28 -14.69 -0.89 10.62
N LEU A 29 -14.80 -1.08 9.31
CA LEU A 29 -15.70 -0.29 8.47
C LEU A 29 -17.18 -0.57 8.76
N VAL A 30 -17.54 -1.83 9.02
CA VAL A 30 -18.92 -2.22 9.40
C VAL A 30 -19.30 -1.68 10.78
N ASP A 31 -18.34 -1.57 11.69
CA ASP A 31 -18.50 -0.97 13.03
C ASP A 31 -18.69 0.56 13.00
N GLY A 32 -18.77 1.17 11.81
CA GLY A 32 -19.13 2.57 11.61
C GLY A 32 -17.95 3.52 11.41
N LEU A 33 -16.70 3.03 11.37
CA LEU A 33 -15.57 3.87 11.02
C LEU A 33 -15.56 4.13 9.50
N SER A 34 -15.60 5.40 9.09
CA SER A 34 -15.52 5.73 7.66
C SER A 34 -14.20 5.29 7.02
N ALA A 35 -14.25 4.91 5.73
CA ALA A 35 -13.06 4.57 4.95
C ALA A 35 -11.99 5.68 4.99
N TRP A 36 -12.42 6.94 4.93
CA TRP A 36 -11.50 8.09 4.94
C TRP A 36 -10.70 8.18 6.24
N ARG A 37 -11.37 7.97 7.38
CA ARG A 37 -10.71 8.02 8.69
C ARG A 37 -9.79 6.82 8.88
N LEU A 38 -10.19 5.64 8.39
CA LEU A 38 -9.33 4.46 8.40
C LEU A 38 -8.06 4.68 7.56
N THR A 39 -8.17 5.27 6.37
CA THR A 39 -7.02 5.65 5.54
C THR A 39 -6.09 6.60 6.30
N GLN A 40 -6.63 7.65 6.92
CA GLN A 40 -5.83 8.61 7.68
C GLN A 40 -5.07 7.96 8.83
N ILE A 41 -5.75 7.13 9.63
CA ILE A 41 -5.13 6.42 10.75
C ILE A 41 -4.02 5.49 10.25
N ARG A 42 -4.27 4.76 9.16
CA ARG A 42 -3.31 3.79 8.63
C ARG A 42 -2.09 4.47 8.00
N THR A 43 -2.30 5.43 7.11
CA THR A 43 -1.22 6.14 6.43
C THR A 43 -0.45 7.04 7.39
N GLY A 44 -1.15 7.74 8.29
CA GLY A 44 -0.53 8.54 9.35
C GLY A 44 0.21 7.69 10.37
N GLY A 45 -0.36 6.57 10.80
CA GLY A 45 0.29 5.61 11.69
C GLY A 45 1.53 4.99 11.06
N ALA A 46 1.47 4.57 9.79
CA ALA A 46 2.62 4.07 9.05
C ALA A 46 3.72 5.14 8.93
N PHE A 47 3.35 6.38 8.63
CA PHE A 47 4.29 7.50 8.60
C PHE A 47 4.98 7.68 9.95
N LEU A 48 4.24 7.77 11.05
CA LEU A 48 4.81 7.97 12.39
C LEU A 48 5.74 6.83 12.80
N LEU A 49 5.33 5.58 12.56
CA LEU A 49 6.13 4.40 12.90
C LEU A 49 7.41 4.33 12.09
N LEU A 50 7.32 4.47 10.76
CA LEU A 50 8.48 4.43 9.89
C LEU A 50 9.40 5.62 10.15
N PHE A 51 8.85 6.82 10.36
CA PHE A 51 9.61 8.01 10.69
C PHE A 51 10.34 7.85 12.03
N ALA A 52 9.66 7.41 13.10
CA ALA A 52 10.27 7.19 14.40
C ALA A 52 11.39 6.14 14.34
N PHE A 53 11.16 5.05 13.61
CA PHE A 53 12.17 4.01 13.41
C PHE A 53 13.40 4.55 12.68
N HIS A 54 13.20 5.23 11.54
CA HIS A 54 14.31 5.79 10.77
C HIS A 54 15.04 6.90 11.51
N PHE A 55 14.31 7.74 12.24
CA PHE A 55 14.88 8.81 13.04
C PHE A 55 15.79 8.26 14.15
N THR A 56 15.40 7.15 14.79
CA THR A 56 16.13 6.55 15.90
C THR A 56 17.32 5.71 15.44
N PHE A 57 17.15 4.90 14.39
CA PHE A 57 18.16 3.90 13.99
C PHE A 57 18.95 4.27 12.73
N ARG A 58 18.40 5.09 11.82
CA ARG A 58 18.96 5.31 10.48
C ARG A 58 18.75 6.73 9.95
N ARG A 59 19.11 7.73 10.77
CA ARG A 59 18.89 9.15 10.47
C ARG A 59 19.53 9.64 9.17
N HIS A 60 20.55 8.94 8.65
CA HIS A 60 21.22 9.29 7.40
C HIS A 60 20.37 8.96 6.16
N GLU A 61 19.51 7.94 6.23
CA GLU A 61 18.62 7.52 5.14
C GLU A 61 17.42 8.49 4.98
N LEU A 62 17.16 9.35 5.97
CA LEU A 62 16.16 10.43 5.89
C LEU A 62 16.62 11.63 5.03
N LYS A 63 17.89 11.68 4.62
CA LYS A 63 18.41 12.78 3.80
C LYS A 63 17.96 12.61 2.36
N THR A 64 16.98 13.40 1.96
CA THR A 64 16.45 13.41 0.60
C THR A 64 17.12 14.47 -0.27
N THR A 65 17.43 14.16 -1.52
CA THR A 65 17.90 15.17 -2.47
C THR A 65 16.71 15.99 -2.98
N LYS A 66 16.85 17.31 -3.15
CA LYS A 66 15.76 18.18 -3.67
C LYS A 66 15.20 17.73 -5.03
N SER A 67 16.01 17.03 -5.82
CA SER A 67 15.63 16.43 -7.11
C SER A 67 14.67 15.24 -6.97
N GLU A 68 14.74 14.51 -5.87
CA GLU A 68 13.92 13.30 -5.61
C GLU A 68 12.58 13.65 -4.94
N LEU A 69 12.50 14.83 -4.33
CA LEU A 69 11.35 15.27 -3.56
C LEU A 69 10.04 15.29 -4.37
N PRO A 70 9.99 15.76 -5.64
CA PRO A 70 8.77 15.73 -6.44
C PRO A 70 8.28 14.29 -6.69
N TRP A 71 9.19 13.36 -6.96
CA TRP A 71 8.86 11.95 -7.19
C TRP A 71 8.38 11.26 -5.92
N LEU A 72 8.99 11.57 -4.76
CA LEU A 72 8.56 11.04 -3.48
C LEU A 72 7.17 11.56 -3.07
N ILE A 73 6.90 12.84 -3.31
CA ILE A 73 5.57 13.41 -3.08
C ILE A 73 4.55 12.75 -4.01
N ALA A 74 4.86 12.62 -5.31
CA ALA A 74 3.98 11.95 -6.26
C ALA A 74 3.71 10.49 -5.85
N PHE A 75 4.74 9.76 -5.42
CA PHE A 75 4.61 8.38 -4.95
C PHE A 75 3.78 8.30 -3.65
N GLY A 76 4.00 9.20 -2.69
CA GLY A 76 3.24 9.23 -1.45
C GLY A 76 1.76 9.57 -1.67
N ILE A 77 1.46 10.52 -2.55
CA ILE A 77 0.07 10.89 -2.86
C ILE A 77 -0.61 9.81 -3.70
N VAL A 78 -0.02 9.47 -4.85
CA VAL A 78 -0.66 8.59 -5.83
C VAL A 78 -0.50 7.12 -5.45
N GLY A 79 0.73 6.68 -5.17
CA GLY A 79 1.05 5.28 -4.91
C GLY A 79 0.61 4.80 -3.52
N VAL A 80 0.57 5.68 -2.52
CA VAL A 80 0.23 5.29 -1.14
C VAL A 80 -1.15 5.80 -0.75
N ALA A 81 -1.37 7.12 -0.70
CA ALA A 81 -2.59 7.68 -0.14
C ALA A 81 -3.83 7.36 -0.99
N LEU A 82 -3.79 7.61 -2.29
CA LEU A 82 -4.92 7.35 -3.18
C LEU A 82 -5.23 5.87 -3.30
N VAL A 83 -4.23 5.01 -3.49
CA VAL A 83 -4.43 3.55 -3.56
C VAL A 83 -5.09 3.03 -2.27
N GLN A 84 -4.57 3.43 -1.10
CA GLN A 84 -5.13 3.00 0.17
C GLN A 84 -6.56 3.52 0.39
N ALA A 85 -6.82 4.77 -0.01
CA ALA A 85 -8.14 5.38 0.05
C ALA A 85 -9.15 4.65 -0.85
N PHE A 86 -8.80 4.42 -2.12
CA PHE A 86 -9.67 3.73 -3.06
C PHE A 86 -9.94 2.28 -2.65
N TYR A 87 -8.94 1.58 -2.12
CA TYR A 87 -9.14 0.25 -1.57
C TYR A 87 -10.17 0.25 -0.45
N PHE A 88 -10.05 1.15 0.53
CA PHE A 88 -11.01 1.22 1.65
C PHE A 88 -12.41 1.67 1.20
N VAL A 89 -12.51 2.61 0.27
CA VAL A 89 -13.80 3.00 -0.32
C VAL A 89 -14.42 1.84 -1.11
N ALA A 90 -13.63 1.02 -1.81
CA ALA A 90 -14.11 -0.15 -2.51
C ALA A 90 -14.66 -1.18 -1.52
N ILE A 91 -13.85 -1.61 -0.55
CA ILE A 91 -14.29 -2.62 0.42
C ILE A 91 -15.40 -2.11 1.36
N GLU A 92 -15.60 -0.80 1.50
CA GLU A 92 -16.77 -0.23 2.17
C GLU A 92 -18.05 -0.53 1.37
N ARG A 93 -18.00 -0.35 0.05
CA ARG A 93 -19.16 -0.44 -0.87
C ARG A 93 -19.42 -1.84 -1.44
N MET A 94 -18.44 -2.71 -1.48
CA MET A 94 -18.56 -4.08 -2.01
C MET A 94 -17.85 -5.10 -1.12
N TYR A 95 -18.05 -6.39 -1.41
CA TYR A 95 -17.33 -7.45 -0.72
C TYR A 95 -15.83 -7.39 -1.03
N VAL A 96 -15.00 -7.69 -0.03
CA VAL A 96 -13.53 -7.66 -0.14
C VAL A 96 -13.04 -8.52 -1.30
N GLY A 97 -13.64 -9.70 -1.51
CA GLY A 97 -13.27 -10.58 -2.63
C GLY A 97 -13.51 -9.95 -4.01
N VAL A 98 -14.60 -9.19 -4.20
CA VAL A 98 -14.89 -8.52 -5.48
C VAL A 98 -13.90 -7.38 -5.73
N ALA A 99 -13.59 -6.61 -4.68
CA ALA A 99 -12.58 -5.57 -4.77
C ALA A 99 -11.20 -6.15 -5.17
N LEU A 100 -10.81 -7.27 -4.57
CA LEU A 100 -9.56 -7.97 -4.89
C LEU A 100 -9.53 -8.53 -6.32
N LEU A 101 -10.65 -9.06 -6.82
CA LEU A 101 -10.74 -9.51 -8.22
C LEU A 101 -10.45 -8.37 -9.20
N ILE A 102 -11.00 -7.18 -8.93
CA ILE A 102 -10.71 -5.98 -9.71
C ILE A 102 -9.24 -5.58 -9.55
N GLU A 103 -8.69 -5.61 -8.33
CA GLU A 103 -7.29 -5.29 -8.05
C GLU A 103 -6.32 -6.23 -8.77
N PHE A 104 -6.65 -7.52 -8.90
CA PHE A 104 -5.85 -8.49 -9.67
C PHE A 104 -5.85 -8.24 -11.17
N THR A 105 -6.67 -7.32 -11.69
CA THR A 105 -6.55 -6.84 -13.08
C THR A 105 -5.47 -5.76 -13.26
N ALA A 106 -4.84 -5.27 -12.17
CA ALA A 106 -3.76 -4.29 -12.20
C ALA A 106 -2.63 -4.60 -13.21
N PRO A 107 -2.17 -5.86 -13.40
CA PRO A 107 -1.14 -6.17 -14.39
C PRO A 107 -1.52 -5.76 -15.82
N ILE A 108 -2.81 -5.81 -16.17
CA ILE A 108 -3.31 -5.38 -17.50
C ILE A 108 -3.05 -3.87 -17.67
N TRP A 109 -3.38 -3.07 -16.66
CA TRP A 109 -3.17 -1.62 -16.66
C TRP A 109 -1.68 -1.26 -16.72
N ILE A 110 -0.84 -2.02 -16.01
CA ILE A 110 0.62 -1.86 -16.06
C ILE A 110 1.14 -2.14 -17.47
N LEU A 111 0.67 -3.22 -18.12
CA LEU A 111 1.06 -3.56 -19.49
C LEU A 111 0.64 -2.48 -20.49
N LEU A 112 -0.58 -1.94 -20.36
CA LEU A 112 -1.05 -0.83 -21.19
C LEU A 112 -0.18 0.41 -20.99
N PHE A 113 0.15 0.76 -19.74
CA PHE A 113 1.02 1.88 -19.42
C PHE A 113 2.43 1.71 -20.02
N LEU A 114 3.01 0.52 -19.88
CA LEU A 114 4.31 0.19 -20.45
C LEU A 114 4.31 0.39 -21.97
N ARG A 115 3.30 -0.18 -22.66
CA ARG A 115 3.21 -0.13 -24.12
C ARG A 115 2.93 1.27 -24.65
N PHE A 116 2.00 2.01 -24.05
CA PHE A 116 1.52 3.28 -24.60
C PHE A 116 2.23 4.52 -24.06
N VAL A 117 2.65 4.52 -22.79
CA VAL A 117 3.31 5.67 -22.16
C VAL A 117 4.83 5.53 -22.19
N LEU A 118 5.35 4.40 -21.71
CA LEU A 118 6.78 4.16 -21.66
C LEU A 118 7.36 3.63 -22.98
N LYS A 119 6.50 3.20 -23.91
CA LYS A 119 6.86 2.59 -25.20
C LYS A 119 7.90 1.47 -25.05
N LYS A 120 7.76 0.67 -23.98
CA LYS A 120 8.51 -0.55 -23.70
C LYS A 120 7.60 -1.75 -23.88
#